data_AF-A0A3A3GWG5-F1
#
_entry.id   AF-A0A3A3GWG5-F1
#
_cell.length_a   1.000
_cell.length_b   1.000
_cell.length_c   1.000
_cell.angle_alpha   90.00
_cell.angle_beta   90.00
_cell.angle_gamma   90.00
#
_symmetry.space_group_name_H-M   'P 1'
#
loop_
_entity.id
_entity.type
_entity.pdbx_description
1 polymer ?
#
loop_
_entity_poly.entity_id
_entity_poly.type
_entity_poly.pdbx_seq_one_letter_code
_entity_poly.pdbx_strand_id
1 'polypeptide(L)'
;MYDRHHPILTIGTTSEAIAGESDLTCLADTTIAEVEISTLDCIILPECMDISTLFEHTEIIHFLKELDRQQTIFASISSSVYLLDKAGILRERRYTVGLQKEQRDKQGCFNENNYLDQLVVRDGNIITAKGRGFIDIGIAVG
;
A
#
# COMPACT_ATOMS: atom_id res chain seq x y z
N MET A 1 -24.69 -4.15 -19.55
CA MET A 1 -23.22 -4.29 -19.47
C MET A 1 -22.73 -3.12 -18.64
N TYR A 2 -22.22 -3.35 -17.44
CA TYR A 2 -21.63 -2.26 -16.64
C TYR A 2 -20.21 -2.05 -17.14
N ASP A 3 -19.96 -0.88 -17.69
CA ASP A 3 -18.62 -0.37 -17.95
C ASP A 3 -17.93 -0.20 -16.60
N ARG A 4 -17.02 -1.12 -16.26
CA ARG A 4 -16.18 -1.01 -15.05
C ARG A 4 -14.92 -0.24 -15.44
N HIS A 5 -15.08 1.03 -15.78
CA HIS A 5 -13.93 1.90 -15.95
C HIS A 5 -13.57 2.47 -14.59
N HIS A 6 -12.63 1.80 -13.90
CA HIS A 6 -11.94 2.38 -12.76
C HIS A 6 -10.68 3.08 -13.31
N PRO A 7 -10.70 4.42 -13.51
CA PRO A 7 -9.51 5.12 -13.97
C PRO A 7 -8.38 4.93 -12.95
N ILE A 8 -7.19 4.60 -13.45
CA ILE A 8 -6.00 4.46 -12.61
C ILE A 8 -5.27 5.80 -12.63
N LEU A 9 -4.95 6.30 -11.43
CA LEU A 9 -4.17 7.52 -11.23
C LEU A 9 -2.89 7.18 -10.48
N THR A 10 -1.74 7.57 -11.01
CA THR A 10 -0.46 7.46 -10.32
C THR A 10 -0.22 8.69 -9.45
N ILE A 11 0.06 8.47 -8.16
CA ILE A 11 0.22 9.53 -7.16
C ILE A 11 1.65 9.48 -6.63
N GLY A 12 2.42 10.55 -6.87
CA GLY A 12 3.79 10.70 -6.37
C GLY A 12 3.87 11.52 -5.09
N THR A 13 5.00 11.44 -4.38
CA THR A 13 5.35 12.43 -3.35
C THR A 13 5.78 13.76 -3.97
N THR A 14 6.36 13.71 -5.18
CA THR A 14 6.72 14.84 -6.03
C THR A 14 6.25 14.59 -7.47
N SER A 15 6.31 15.61 -8.33
CA SER A 15 6.07 15.49 -9.77
C SER A 15 7.31 15.04 -10.55
N GLU A 16 8.38 14.64 -9.86
CA GLU A 16 9.60 14.17 -10.50
C GLU A 16 9.46 12.73 -10.98
N ALA A 17 10.20 12.39 -12.02
CA ALA A 17 10.25 11.05 -12.56
C ALA A 17 10.98 10.09 -11.59
N ILE A 18 10.38 8.93 -11.31
CA ILE A 18 10.96 7.90 -10.44
C ILE A 18 11.24 6.64 -11.26
N ALA A 19 12.43 6.07 -11.11
CA ALA A 19 12.80 4.80 -11.74
C ALA A 19 12.43 3.62 -10.83
N GLY A 20 11.73 2.62 -11.41
CA GLY A 20 11.51 1.33 -10.78
C GLY A 20 12.72 0.40 -10.90
N GLU A 21 12.64 -0.77 -10.26
CA GLU A 21 13.76 -1.75 -10.20
C GLU A 21 14.25 -2.26 -11.56
N SER A 22 13.39 -2.27 -12.58
CA SER A 22 13.73 -2.66 -13.94
C SER A 22 14.01 -1.47 -14.87
N ASP A 23 14.43 -0.34 -14.30
CA ASP A 23 14.76 0.92 -15.00
C ASP A 23 13.58 1.55 -15.77
N LEU A 24 12.34 1.10 -15.50
CA LEU A 24 11.15 1.74 -16.02
C LEU A 24 10.88 3.03 -15.24
N THR A 25 10.82 4.15 -15.95
CA THR A 25 10.50 5.45 -15.36
C THR A 25 8.99 5.67 -15.30
N CYS A 26 8.49 6.04 -14.13
CA CYS A 26 7.12 6.50 -13.90
C CYS A 26 7.12 8.02 -13.67
N LEU A 27 6.25 8.73 -14.37
CA LEU A 27 5.92 10.12 -14.09
C LEU A 27 4.52 10.14 -13.48
N ALA A 28 4.39 10.66 -12.26
CA ALA A 28 3.11 10.66 -11.56
C ALA A 28 2.11 11.61 -12.25
N ASP A 29 0.85 11.19 -12.33
CA ASP A 29 -0.26 12.01 -12.85
C ASP A 29 -0.60 13.17 -11.90
N THR A 30 -0.40 12.96 -10.60
CA THR A 30 -0.60 13.97 -9.56
C THR A 30 0.30 13.70 -8.35
N THR A 31 0.27 14.59 -7.36
CA THR A 31 0.99 14.42 -6.10
C THR A 31 0.05 14.23 -4.92
N ILE A 32 0.57 13.69 -3.82
CA ILE A 32 -0.16 13.60 -2.54
C ILE A 32 -0.67 14.96 -2.03
N ALA A 33 -0.06 16.07 -2.47
CA ALA A 33 -0.44 17.43 -2.09
C ALA A 33 -1.57 18.00 -2.97
N GLU A 34 -1.74 17.50 -4.19
CA GLU A 34 -2.67 18.03 -5.19
C GLU A 34 -3.90 17.16 -5.40
N VAL A 35 -3.79 15.85 -5.13
CA VAL A 35 -4.88 14.91 -5.38
C VAL A 35 -6.09 15.20 -4.48
N GLU A 36 -7.29 15.19 -5.09
CA GLU A 36 -8.53 15.28 -4.35
C GLU A 36 -8.86 13.93 -3.70
N ILE A 37 -8.47 13.76 -2.44
CA ILE A 37 -8.59 12.49 -1.68
C ILE A 37 -10.03 11.94 -1.73
N SER A 38 -11.06 12.80 -1.70
CA SER A 38 -12.47 12.39 -1.72
C SER A 38 -12.90 11.65 -2.99
N THR A 39 -12.10 11.71 -4.06
CA THR A 39 -12.34 11.01 -5.33
C THR A 39 -11.73 9.61 -5.39
N LEU A 40 -10.94 9.22 -4.37
CA LEU A 40 -10.20 7.96 -4.36
C LEU A 40 -11.02 6.85 -3.69
N ASP A 41 -11.55 5.93 -4.50
CA ASP A 41 -12.24 4.73 -3.99
C ASP A 41 -11.25 3.69 -3.43
N CYS A 42 -10.02 3.66 -3.97
CA CYS A 42 -9.00 2.68 -3.65
C CYS A 42 -7.59 3.28 -3.75
N ILE A 43 -6.70 2.87 -2.84
CA ILE A 43 -5.28 3.11 -2.93
C ILE A 43 -4.54 1.78 -3.04
N ILE A 44 -3.65 1.68 -4.03
CA ILE A 44 -2.77 0.52 -4.24
C ILE A 44 -1.33 0.96 -3.94
N LEU A 45 -0.72 0.34 -2.95
CA LEU A 45 0.68 0.55 -2.58
C LEU A 45 1.52 -0.58 -3.20
N PRO A 46 2.25 -0.31 -4.31
CA PRO A 46 3.12 -1.29 -4.92
C PRO A 46 4.29 -1.64 -4.00
N GLU A 47 5.07 -2.64 -4.39
CA GLU A 47 6.31 -2.97 -3.70
C GLU A 47 7.32 -1.81 -3.76
N CYS A 48 8.08 -1.64 -2.68
CA CYS A 48 9.19 -0.70 -2.62
C CYS A 48 10.50 -1.49 -2.54
N MET A 49 11.43 -1.21 -3.46
CA MET A 49 12.75 -1.86 -3.50
C MET A 49 13.50 -1.70 -2.18
N ASP A 50 13.50 -0.48 -1.63
CA ASP A 50 14.08 -0.17 -0.33
C ASP A 50 13.10 0.63 0.51
N ILE A 51 12.30 -0.08 1.31
CA ILE A 51 11.31 0.52 2.21
C ILE A 51 11.95 1.45 3.26
N SER A 52 13.25 1.31 3.55
CA SER A 52 13.95 2.18 4.51
C SER A 52 14.01 3.63 4.04
N THR A 53 14.01 3.85 2.71
CA THR A 53 13.94 5.19 2.12
C THR A 53 12.66 5.93 2.52
N LEU A 54 11.59 5.21 2.87
CA LEU A 54 10.29 5.77 3.22
C LEU A 54 10.08 5.96 4.74
N PHE A 55 11.06 5.65 5.58
CA PHE A 55 10.89 5.69 7.04
C PHE A 55 10.64 7.10 7.58
N GLU A 56 11.26 8.11 6.97
CA GLU A 56 11.13 9.52 7.37
C GLU A 56 10.09 10.29 6.53
N HIS A 57 9.41 9.62 5.59
CA HIS A 57 8.39 10.23 4.72
C HIS A 57 7.04 10.38 5.44
N THR A 58 7.00 11.28 6.41
CA THR A 58 5.80 11.55 7.22
C THR A 58 4.58 11.95 6.41
N GLU A 59 4.78 12.59 5.26
CA GLU A 59 3.73 13.03 4.34
C GLU A 59 2.92 11.86 3.77
N ILE A 60 3.56 10.73 3.46
CA ILE A 60 2.88 9.50 3.02
C ILE A 60 2.03 8.96 4.17
N ILE A 61 2.56 8.95 5.39
CA ILE A 61 1.84 8.46 6.57
C ILE A 61 0.63 9.35 6.89
N HIS A 62 0.76 10.67 6.74
CA HIS A 62 -0.35 11.60 6.88
C HIS A 62 -1.42 11.41 5.81
N PHE A 63 -1.01 11.22 4.55
CA PHE A 63 -1.91 10.94 3.44
C PHE A 63 -2.73 9.67 3.66
N LEU A 64 -2.07 8.57 4.05
CA LEU A 64 -2.74 7.30 4.35
C LEU A 64 -3.74 7.40 5.50
N LYS A 65 -3.41 8.17 6.55
CA LYS A 65 -4.33 8.42 7.66
C LYS A 65 -5.57 9.21 7.23
N GLU A 66 -5.43 10.17 6.33
CA GLU A 66 -6.59 10.91 5.83
C GLU A 66 -7.48 10.03 4.94
N LEU A 67 -6.89 9.15 4.13
CA LEU A 67 -7.64 8.13 3.39
C LEU A 67 -8.39 7.15 4.30
N ASP A 68 -7.83 6.79 5.45
CA ASP A 68 -8.44 5.85 6.41
C ASP A 68 -9.69 6.42 7.09
N ARG A 69 -9.83 7.76 7.10
CA ARG A 69 -11.05 8.44 7.55
C ARG A 69 -12.19 8.32 6.54
N GLN A 70 -11.89 7.86 5.33
CA GLN A 70 -12.85 7.57 4.28
C GLN A 70 -13.06 6.05 4.17
N GLN A 71 -14.10 5.61 3.47
CA GLN A 71 -14.34 4.17 3.22
C GLN A 71 -13.43 3.61 2.11
N THR A 72 -12.18 4.09 2.03
CA THR A 72 -11.18 3.73 1.01
C THR A 72 -10.78 2.27 1.12
N ILE A 73 -10.63 1.60 -0.03
CA ILE A 73 -9.98 0.27 -0.08
C ILE A 73 -8.45 0.45 -0.09
N PHE A 74 -7.76 -0.21 0.84
CA PHE A 74 -6.30 -0.26 0.88
C PHE A 74 -5.81 -1.59 0.33
N ALA A 75 -5.03 -1.56 -0.74
CA ALA A 75 -4.32 -2.74 -1.24
C ALA A 75 -2.81 -2.49 -1.13
N SER A 76 -2.05 -3.40 -0.51
CA SER A 76 -0.60 -3.26 -0.36
C SER A 76 0.13 -4.58 -0.52
N ILE A 77 1.26 -4.56 -1.21
CA ILE A 77 2.02 -5.76 -1.56
C ILE A 77 3.48 -5.68 -1.08
N SER A 78 3.98 -6.83 -0.63
CA SER A 78 5.38 -7.02 -0.23
C SER A 78 5.79 -6.05 0.88
N SER A 79 6.85 -5.26 0.69
CA SER A 79 7.42 -4.38 1.70
C SER A 79 6.55 -3.17 2.05
N SER A 80 5.66 -2.71 1.17
CA SER A 80 4.88 -1.48 1.37
C SER A 80 3.77 -1.63 2.42
N VAL A 81 3.46 -2.85 2.87
CA VAL A 81 2.52 -3.12 3.97
C VAL A 81 2.98 -2.42 5.25
N TYR A 82 4.29 -2.19 5.39
CA TYR A 82 4.89 -1.35 6.42
C TYR A 82 4.26 0.04 6.53
N LEU A 83 3.89 0.67 5.40
CA LEU A 83 3.31 2.01 5.39
C LEU A 83 1.91 2.02 6.02
N LEU A 84 1.10 0.98 5.75
CA LEU A 84 -0.20 0.82 6.40
C LEU A 84 -0.05 0.60 7.91
N ASP A 85 0.93 -0.20 8.31
CA ASP A 85 1.22 -0.43 9.72
C ASP A 85 1.68 0.85 10.44
N LYS A 86 2.62 1.59 9.84
CA LYS A 86 3.08 2.90 10.34
C LYS A 86 1.98 3.96 10.39
N ALA A 87 1.03 3.92 9.46
CA ALA A 87 -0.17 4.75 9.51
C ALA A 87 -1.12 4.37 10.66
N GLY A 88 -0.95 3.18 11.25
CA GLY A 88 -1.82 2.64 12.30
C GLY A 88 -3.05 1.90 11.78
N ILE A 89 -3.14 1.70 10.46
CA ILE A 89 -4.28 1.10 9.76
C ILE A 89 -4.37 -0.41 10.06
N LEU A 90 -3.25 -1.06 10.36
CA LEU A 90 -3.19 -2.51 10.61
C LEU A 90 -3.34 -2.94 12.09
N ARG A 91 -3.41 -2.01 13.06
CA ARG A 91 -3.29 -2.31 14.50
C ARG A 91 -4.12 -3.51 14.98
N GLU A 92 -5.38 -3.57 14.56
CA GLU A 92 -6.36 -4.61 14.94
C GLU A 92 -6.86 -5.41 13.73
N ARG A 93 -6.07 -5.47 12.65
CA ARG A 93 -6.48 -6.08 11.38
C ARG A 93 -5.55 -7.21 11.01
N ARG A 94 -6.10 -8.29 10.47
CA ARG A 94 -5.29 -9.42 9.98
C ARG A 94 -4.57 -9.01 8.70
N TYR A 95 -3.32 -9.43 8.56
CA TYR A 95 -2.51 -9.06 7.41
C TYR A 95 -1.55 -10.17 7.01
N THR A 96 -0.98 -10.04 5.81
CA THR A 96 0.23 -10.72 5.40
C THR A 96 1.20 -9.73 4.78
N VAL A 97 2.47 -10.10 4.63
CA VAL A 97 3.53 -9.18 4.16
C VAL A 97 4.68 -9.96 3.55
N GLY A 98 5.40 -9.37 2.60
CA GLY A 98 6.56 -9.98 1.93
C GLY A 98 7.83 -10.08 2.78
N LEU A 99 7.75 -9.78 4.08
CA LEU A 99 8.89 -9.73 5.00
C LEU A 99 8.99 -11.02 5.83
N GLN A 100 10.22 -11.51 6.00
CA GLN A 100 10.53 -12.61 6.93
C GLN A 100 10.28 -12.19 8.37
N LYS A 101 10.11 -13.15 9.28
CA LYS A 101 9.79 -12.87 10.69
C LYS A 101 10.82 -11.94 11.33
N GLU A 102 12.11 -12.20 11.11
CA GLU A 102 13.20 -11.40 11.64
C GLU A 102 13.16 -9.95 11.15
N GLN A 103 12.70 -9.72 9.91
CA GLN A 103 12.55 -8.38 9.35
C GLN A 103 11.36 -7.64 9.98
N ARG A 104 10.24 -8.34 10.22
CA ARG A 104 9.07 -7.78 10.91
C ARG A 104 9.39 -7.44 12.36
N ASP A 105 10.03 -8.36 13.07
CA ASP A 105 10.49 -8.17 14.44
C ASP A 105 11.43 -6.96 14.54
N LYS A 106 12.36 -6.79 13.58
CA LYS A 106 13.27 -5.63 13.53
C LYS A 106 12.55 -4.31 13.30
N GLN A 107 11.49 -4.28 12.50
CA GLN A 107 10.71 -3.05 12.28
C GLN A 107 9.87 -2.67 13.51
N GLY A 108 9.48 -3.66 14.32
CA GLY A 108 8.91 -3.47 15.66
C GLY A 108 7.51 -2.84 15.70
N CYS A 109 6.90 -2.57 14.54
CA CYS A 109 5.59 -1.92 14.43
C CYS A 109 4.45 -2.93 14.17
N PHE A 110 4.77 -4.07 13.55
CA PHE A 110 3.83 -5.13 13.23
C PHE A 110 3.33 -5.89 14.47
N ASN A 111 2.00 -6.06 14.55
CA ASN A 111 1.36 -6.94 15.55
C ASN A 111 1.37 -8.40 15.07
N GLU A 112 2.37 -9.18 15.47
CA GLU A 112 2.56 -10.57 15.04
C GLU A 112 1.38 -11.51 15.34
N ASN A 113 0.51 -11.18 16.31
CA ASN A 113 -0.70 -11.97 16.57
C ASN A 113 -1.71 -11.91 15.41
N ASN A 114 -1.65 -10.84 14.60
CA ASN A 114 -2.53 -10.62 13.47
C ASN A 114 -1.92 -11.06 12.13
N TYR A 115 -0.65 -11.49 12.13
CA TYR A 115 0.01 -11.99 10.92
C TYR A 115 -0.55 -13.36 10.52
N LEU A 116 -0.88 -13.50 9.24
CA LEU A 116 -1.25 -14.78 8.63
C LEU A 116 -0.24 -15.15 7.55
N ASP A 117 0.21 -16.40 7.59
CA ASP A 117 1.12 -16.96 6.60
C ASP A 117 0.40 -17.37 5.29
N GLN A 118 -0.31 -16.42 4.68
CA GLN A 118 -1.10 -16.62 3.46
C GLN A 118 -0.51 -15.83 2.29
N LEU A 119 -0.95 -16.12 1.07
CA LEU A 119 -0.50 -15.40 -0.12
C LEU A 119 -1.08 -13.99 -0.17
N VAL A 120 -2.39 -13.89 0.08
CA VAL A 120 -3.18 -12.66 0.19
C VAL A 120 -4.08 -12.79 1.42
N VAL A 121 -4.25 -11.70 2.15
CA VAL A 121 -5.18 -11.58 3.28
C VAL A 121 -6.09 -10.40 3.01
N ARG A 122 -7.40 -10.62 3.09
CA ARG A 122 -8.41 -9.56 3.10
C ARG A 122 -9.08 -9.49 4.47
N ASP A 123 -9.04 -8.31 5.05
CA ASP A 123 -9.73 -7.96 6.28
C ASP A 123 -10.52 -6.67 6.05
N GLY A 124 -11.82 -6.79 5.78
CA GLY A 124 -12.68 -5.66 5.43
C GLY A 124 -12.23 -4.94 4.15
N ASN A 125 -11.94 -3.65 4.27
CA ASN A 125 -11.42 -2.76 3.23
C ASN A 125 -9.88 -2.84 3.05
N ILE A 126 -9.18 -3.69 3.80
CA ILE A 126 -7.72 -3.83 3.72
C ILE A 126 -7.39 -5.17 3.05
N ILE A 127 -6.54 -5.11 2.02
CA ILE A 127 -6.02 -6.24 1.26
C ILE A 127 -4.50 -6.15 1.31
N THR A 128 -3.86 -7.19 1.83
CA THR A 128 -2.41 -7.27 1.90
C THR A 128 -1.92 -8.54 1.22
N ALA A 129 -0.76 -8.49 0.57
CA ALA A 129 -0.21 -9.62 -0.17
C ALA A 129 1.30 -9.77 -0.01
N LYS A 130 1.80 -11.00 -0.16
CA LYS A 130 3.22 -11.26 -0.38
C LYS A 130 3.60 -10.92 -1.83
N GLY A 131 4.86 -10.60 -2.11
CA GLY A 131 5.30 -10.18 -3.46
C GLY A 131 4.87 -11.12 -4.60
N ARG A 132 4.87 -12.43 -4.37
CA ARG A 132 4.39 -13.43 -5.35
C ARG A 132 2.87 -13.44 -5.60
N GLY A 133 2.09 -12.66 -4.85
CA GLY A 133 0.63 -12.58 -4.95
C GLY A 133 0.13 -11.43 -5.83
N PHE A 134 0.95 -10.94 -6.77
CA PHE A 134 0.62 -9.78 -7.62
C PHE A 134 -0.61 -10.01 -8.53
N ILE A 135 -0.89 -11.26 -8.92
CA ILE A 135 -2.13 -11.59 -9.66
C ILE A 135 -3.32 -11.60 -8.69
N ASP A 136 -3.17 -12.28 -7.56
CA ASP A 136 -4.22 -12.47 -6.57
C ASP A 136 -4.69 -11.16 -5.93
N ILE A 137 -3.77 -10.21 -5.70
CA ILE A 137 -4.14 -8.88 -5.18
C ILE A 137 -4.99 -8.11 -6.21
N GLY A 138 -4.67 -8.20 -7.51
CA GLY A 138 -5.46 -7.58 -8.56
C GLY A 138 -6.88 -8.15 -8.63
N ILE A 139 -7.01 -9.47 -8.51
CA ILE A 139 -8.33 -10.15 -8.44
C ILE A 139 -9.10 -9.72 -7.18
N ALA A 140 -8.40 -9.53 -6.05
CA ALA A 140 -9.03 -9.19 -4.78
C ALA A 140 -9.54 -7.74 -4.73
N VAL A 141 -8.89 -6.82 -5.45
CA VAL A 141 -9.30 -5.41 -5.59
C VAL A 141 -10.55 -5.32 -6.48
N GLY A 142 -10.57 -6.00 -7.62
CA GLY A 142 -11.76 -6.16 -8.47
C GLY A 142 -11.67 -5.53 -9.86
#